data_AF-A0A1Y2TRS0-F1
#
_entry.id   AF-A0A1Y2TRS0-F1
#
_cell.length_a   1.000
_cell.length_b   1.000
_cell.length_c   1.000
_cell.angle_alpha   90.00
_cell.angle_beta   90.00
_cell.angle_gamma   90.00
#
_symmetry.space_group_name_H-M   'P 1'
#
loop_
_entity.id
_entity.type
_entity.pdbx_description
1 polymer ?
#
loop_
_entity_poly.entity_id
_entity_poly.type
_entity_poly.pdbx_seq_one_letter_code
_entity_poly.pdbx_strand_id
1 'polypeptide(L)'
;MAQVYCACVIANLEGRRLQPLKPLKSDTELGYTLEELDRRTRWLESCQRVTSPPPLLDTSWDSLTWRVCRLSRMQAGAVLAKSVPLHNVASLSLLRSAIATIGVESRVIWSEKENLEEKDLLPIAAQWLWRYAGQRGYELKDPSFKLEAVCSLALDLSLEAETFLSGSRMVRPPRPHVQPMSLVPRKSCCGCCSCNCHKTPTRDSSLSSDRRRGGWQVFGWVKKLAFWRRRRASDDASSISTLMDD
;
A
#
# COMPACT_ATOMS: atom_id res chain seq x y z
N MET A 1 25.69 -0.65 -1.46
CA MET A 1 24.41 -1.38 -1.63
C MET A 1 23.52 -1.34 -0.39
N ALA A 2 24.02 -1.66 0.82
CA ALA A 2 23.22 -1.63 2.05
C ALA A 2 22.50 -0.30 2.30
N GLN A 3 23.17 0.83 2.04
CA GLN A 3 22.60 2.17 2.15
C GLN A 3 21.31 2.35 1.34
N VAL A 4 21.34 2.11 0.03
CA VAL A 4 20.17 2.25 -0.86
C VAL A 4 19.07 1.27 -0.46
N TYR A 5 19.45 0.05 -0.09
CA TYR A 5 18.52 -0.96 0.43
C TYR A 5 17.77 -0.46 1.66
N CYS A 6 18.50 -0.06 2.71
CA CYS A 6 17.91 0.44 3.95
C CYS A 6 17.02 1.66 3.68
N ALA A 7 17.50 2.61 2.88
CA ALA A 7 16.75 3.82 2.55
C ALA A 7 15.41 3.51 1.88
N CYS A 8 15.38 2.60 0.89
CA CYS A 8 14.15 2.22 0.20
C CYS A 8 13.19 1.44 1.10
N VAL A 9 13.69 0.49 1.89
CA VAL A 9 12.83 -0.27 2.82
C VAL A 9 12.24 0.65 3.88
N ILE A 10 13.04 1.54 4.48
CA ILE A 10 12.56 2.55 5.43
C ILE A 10 11.48 3.42 4.78
N ALA A 11 11.72 3.89 3.55
CA ALA A 11 10.75 4.70 2.81
C ALA A 11 9.42 3.95 2.59
N ASN A 12 9.44 2.65 2.26
CA ASN A 12 8.24 1.83 2.16
C ASN A 12 7.49 1.69 3.51
N LEU A 13 8.22 1.43 4.60
CA LEU A 13 7.64 1.32 5.94
C LEU A 13 7.02 2.63 6.43
N GLU A 14 7.63 3.77 6.08
CA GLU A 14 7.10 5.11 6.32
C GLU A 14 5.84 5.35 5.48
N GLY A 15 5.84 4.95 4.21
CA GLY A 15 4.69 5.06 3.32
C GLY A 15 3.45 4.36 3.87
N ARG A 16 3.61 3.17 4.47
CA ARG A 16 2.50 2.39 5.06
C ARG A 16 1.84 3.05 6.27
N ARG A 17 2.48 4.06 6.87
CA ARG A 17 1.92 4.76 8.03
C ARG A 17 0.89 5.78 7.56
N LEU A 18 -0.37 5.56 7.92
CA LEU A 18 -1.52 6.45 7.64
C LEU A 18 -1.46 7.82 8.34
N GLN A 19 -0.34 8.22 8.95
CA GLN A 19 -0.23 9.57 9.46
C GLN A 19 -0.20 10.54 8.28
N PRO A 20 -0.97 11.63 8.31
CA PRO A 20 -0.90 12.65 7.28
C PRO A 20 0.55 13.09 7.20
N LEU A 21 1.17 12.76 6.07
CA LEU A 21 2.58 12.97 5.85
C LEU A 21 2.90 14.43 6.15
N LYS A 22 3.94 14.68 6.95
CA LYS A 22 4.67 15.92 6.71
C LYS A 22 5.07 15.84 5.23
N PRO A 23 4.62 16.76 4.37
CA PRO A 23 5.04 16.78 2.98
C PRO A 23 6.56 16.71 3.01
N LEU A 24 7.14 15.75 2.29
CA LEU A 24 8.58 15.53 2.24
C LEU A 24 9.21 16.88 1.87
N LYS A 25 9.74 17.60 2.85
CA LYS A 25 10.19 18.97 2.65
C LYS A 25 11.56 18.89 2.02
N SER A 26 11.60 19.05 0.70
CA SER A 26 12.81 19.17 -0.12
C SER A 26 13.76 17.95 -0.10
N ASP A 27 14.68 17.91 -1.07
CA ASP A 27 15.71 16.88 -1.24
C ASP A 27 16.57 16.64 0.01
N THR A 28 16.57 17.58 0.95
CA THR A 28 17.28 17.49 2.23
C THR A 28 16.69 16.46 3.20
N GLU A 29 15.42 16.08 3.07
CA GLU A 29 14.78 15.09 3.98
C GLU A 29 14.94 13.63 3.54
N LEU A 30 15.39 13.37 2.30
CA LEU A 30 15.77 12.02 1.85
C LEU A 30 17.21 11.68 2.25
N GLY A 31 17.63 12.09 3.45
CA GLY A 31 18.99 11.87 3.91
C GLY A 31 19.38 10.38 3.84
N TYR A 32 20.51 10.12 3.18
CA TYR A 32 21.08 8.78 3.00
C TYR A 32 22.19 8.47 4.00
N THR A 33 22.50 9.39 4.92
CA THR A 33 23.55 9.15 5.92
C THR A 33 23.11 8.07 6.90
N LEU A 34 24.08 7.36 7.47
CA LEU A 34 23.81 6.24 8.38
C LEU A 34 23.02 6.71 9.60
N GLU A 35 23.35 7.87 10.14
CA GLU A 35 22.71 8.48 11.32
C GLU A 35 21.26 8.85 11.03
N GLU A 36 20.98 9.37 9.83
CA GLU A 36 19.63 9.76 9.44
C GLU A 36 18.74 8.53 9.24
N LEU A 37 19.25 7.50 8.56
CA LEU A 37 18.53 6.23 8.41
C LEU A 37 18.34 5.52 9.75
N ASP A 38 19.32 5.57 10.66
CA ASP A 38 19.19 5.03 12.01
C ASP A 38 18.11 5.76 12.81
N ARG A 39 18.09 7.10 12.76
CA ARG A 39 17.07 7.94 13.40
C ARG A 39 15.67 7.59 12.90
N ARG A 40 15.48 7.50 11.57
CA ARG A 40 14.21 7.08 10.94
C ARG A 40 13.80 5.67 11.36
N THR A 41 14.76 4.75 11.46
CA THR A 41 14.52 3.36 11.92
C THR A 41 14.09 3.30 13.38
N ARG A 42 14.75 4.05 14.29
CA ARG A 42 14.34 4.15 15.71
C ARG A 42 12.93 4.70 15.85
N TRP A 43 12.58 5.70 15.04
CA TRP A 43 11.23 6.24 15.00
C TRP A 43 10.22 5.16 14.55
N LEU A 44 10.51 4.40 13.48
CA LEU A 44 9.67 3.29 13.03
C LEU A 44 9.51 2.18 14.08
N GLU A 45 10.57 1.85 14.82
CA GLU A 45 10.54 0.87 15.93
C GLU A 45 9.64 1.35 17.06
N SER A 46 9.79 2.62 17.47
CA SER A 46 8.93 3.23 18.49
C SER A 46 7.45 3.20 18.09
N CYS A 47 7.16 3.49 16.81
CA CYS A 47 5.80 3.42 16.25
C CYS A 47 5.24 2.00 16.20
N GLN A 48 6.10 0.98 16.20
CA GLN A 48 5.72 -0.43 16.19
C GLN A 48 5.77 -1.07 17.57
N ARG A 49 6.20 -0.33 18.60
CA ARG A 49 6.49 -0.85 19.95
C ARG A 49 7.44 -2.06 19.91
N VAL A 50 8.36 -2.05 18.95
CA VAL A 50 9.40 -3.08 18.82
C VAL A 50 10.59 -2.64 19.64
N THR A 51 10.87 -3.36 20.72
CA THR A 51 12.12 -3.17 21.46
C THR A 51 13.25 -3.80 20.66
N SER A 52 14.29 -3.02 20.37
CA SER A 52 15.49 -3.55 19.73
C SER A 52 16.22 -4.46 20.72
N PRO A 53 16.53 -5.73 20.36
CA PRO A 53 17.27 -6.57 21.26
C PRO A 53 18.65 -5.94 21.50
N PRO A 54 19.14 -5.94 22.75
CA PRO A 54 20.56 -5.71 23.01
C PRO A 54 21.32 -6.83 22.27
N PRO A 55 22.31 -6.53 21.40
CA PRO A 55 23.46 -5.67 21.69
C PRO A 55 23.79 -4.59 20.63
N LEU A 56 22.87 -4.28 19.71
CA LEU A 56 23.17 -3.39 18.58
C LEU A 56 22.94 -1.89 18.91
N LEU A 57 23.63 -1.39 19.94
CA LEU A 57 23.66 0.05 20.24
C LEU A 57 24.52 0.83 19.24
N ASP A 58 25.49 0.16 18.61
CA ASP A 58 26.38 0.78 17.65
C ASP A 58 25.65 1.07 16.32
N THR A 59 25.78 2.32 15.87
CA THR A 59 25.35 2.79 14.56
C THR A 59 26.30 2.23 13.49
N SER A 60 25.98 1.04 12.98
CA SER A 60 26.68 0.39 11.87
C SER A 60 25.68 -0.04 10.78
N TRP A 61 26.18 -0.24 9.54
CA TRP A 61 25.33 -0.72 8.44
C TRP A 61 24.74 -2.10 8.70
N ASP A 62 25.46 -2.99 9.37
CA ASP A 62 24.98 -4.34 9.70
C ASP A 62 23.85 -4.27 10.74
N SER A 63 24.04 -3.44 11.78
CA SER A 63 23.03 -3.16 12.80
C SER A 63 21.75 -2.62 12.17
N LEU A 64 21.88 -1.60 11.31
CA LEU A 64 20.76 -0.97 10.62
C LEU A 64 20.06 -1.96 9.68
N THR A 65 20.80 -2.70 8.86
CA THR A 65 20.25 -3.66 7.91
C THR A 65 19.45 -4.74 8.64
N TRP A 66 19.99 -5.28 9.73
CA TRP A 66 19.29 -6.27 10.55
C TRP A 66 17.98 -5.72 11.12
N ARG A 67 17.99 -4.52 11.70
CA ARG A 67 16.81 -3.87 12.28
C ARG A 67 15.74 -3.59 11.22
N VAL A 68 16.15 -3.06 10.06
CA VAL A 68 15.26 -2.78 8.92
C VAL A 68 14.65 -4.08 8.36
N CYS A 69 15.45 -5.14 8.16
CA CYS A 69 14.96 -6.45 7.73
C CYS A 69 13.92 -7.02 8.71
N ARG A 70 14.18 -6.91 10.02
CA ARG A 70 13.24 -7.35 11.05
C ARG A 70 11.91 -6.58 10.95
N LEU A 71 11.97 -5.25 10.86
CA LEU A 71 10.76 -4.41 10.71
C LEU A 71 9.98 -4.74 9.45
N SER A 72 10.67 -4.98 8.33
CA SER A 72 10.06 -5.37 7.06
C SER A 72 9.28 -6.68 7.18
N ARG A 73 9.86 -7.71 7.81
CA ARG A 73 9.21 -9.02 8.02
C ARG A 73 7.94 -8.95 8.87
N MET A 74 7.82 -7.93 9.72
CA MET A 74 6.63 -7.75 10.55
C MET A 74 5.45 -7.17 9.78
N GLN A 75 5.64 -6.67 8.56
CA GLN A 75 4.58 -6.02 7.81
C GLN A 75 4.14 -6.84 6.59
N ALA A 76 2.99 -7.49 6.69
CA ALA A 76 2.33 -8.07 5.52
C ALA A 76 1.77 -6.97 4.61
N GLY A 77 1.93 -7.12 3.29
CA GLY A 77 1.30 -6.24 2.30
C GLY A 77 0.70 -7.01 1.13
N ALA A 78 -0.01 -6.30 0.27
CA ALA A 78 -0.46 -6.87 -1.00
C ALA A 78 0.73 -7.06 -1.94
N VAL A 79 0.67 -8.06 -2.81
CA VAL A 79 1.67 -8.22 -3.86
C VAL A 79 1.29 -7.32 -5.03
N LEU A 80 2.23 -6.47 -5.46
CA LEU A 80 2.05 -5.64 -6.65
C LEU A 80 2.05 -6.52 -7.90
N ALA A 81 1.07 -6.33 -8.78
CA ALA A 81 1.02 -7.01 -10.07
C ALA A 81 2.21 -6.55 -10.93
N LYS A 82 2.99 -7.50 -11.42
CA LYS A 82 4.19 -7.21 -12.22
C LYS A 82 3.83 -7.07 -13.69
N SER A 83 4.33 -6.03 -14.34
CA SER A 83 4.29 -5.84 -15.78
C SER A 83 5.29 -6.74 -16.51
N VAL A 84 5.19 -6.72 -17.84
CA VAL A 84 6.11 -7.44 -18.73
C VAL A 84 7.53 -6.87 -18.54
N PRO A 85 8.58 -7.71 -18.47
CA PRO A 85 9.96 -7.25 -18.33
C PRO A 85 10.34 -6.25 -19.44
N LEU A 86 11.02 -5.16 -19.05
CA LEU A 86 11.37 -4.07 -19.97
C LEU A 86 12.58 -4.36 -20.86
N HIS A 87 13.43 -5.32 -20.49
CA HIS A 87 14.65 -5.65 -21.22
C HIS A 87 15.46 -4.36 -21.55
N ASN A 88 15.70 -4.08 -22.83
CA ASN A 88 16.54 -2.98 -23.29
C ASN A 88 15.84 -1.61 -23.38
N VAL A 89 14.56 -1.51 -22.98
CA VAL A 89 13.78 -0.27 -23.10
C VAL A 89 13.94 0.63 -21.87
N ALA A 90 14.56 0.12 -20.80
CA ALA A 90 14.78 0.86 -19.56
C ALA A 90 15.66 2.08 -19.79
N SER A 91 15.10 3.27 -19.55
CA SER A 91 15.80 4.56 -19.69
C SER A 91 15.34 5.54 -18.62
N LEU A 92 16.17 6.56 -18.36
CA LEU A 92 15.82 7.61 -17.40
C LEU A 92 14.61 8.44 -17.82
N SER A 93 14.40 8.63 -19.13
CA SER A 93 13.22 9.32 -19.67
C SER A 93 11.96 8.52 -19.40
N LEU A 94 11.99 7.20 -19.60
CA LEU A 94 10.88 6.31 -19.25
C LEU A 94 10.57 6.38 -17.75
N LEU A 95 11.60 6.30 -16.90
CA LEU A 95 11.44 6.40 -15.45
C LEU A 95 10.75 7.71 -15.03
N ARG A 96 11.24 8.83 -15.54
CA ARG A 96 10.66 10.17 -15.27
C ARG A 96 9.21 10.25 -15.75
N SER A 97 8.92 9.77 -16.96
CA SER A 97 7.57 9.77 -17.52
C SER A 97 6.61 8.91 -16.70
N ALA A 98 7.03 7.69 -16.32
CA ALA A 98 6.22 6.79 -15.50
C ALA A 98 5.93 7.41 -14.12
N ILE A 99 6.94 8.00 -13.47
CA ILE A 99 6.75 8.70 -12.20
C ILE A 99 5.80 9.90 -12.33
N ALA A 100 5.89 10.66 -13.43
CA ALA A 100 4.99 11.79 -13.68
C ALA A 100 3.52 11.36 -13.77
N THR A 101 3.22 10.21 -14.38
CA THR A 101 1.84 9.69 -14.49
C THR A 101 1.23 9.26 -13.16
N ILE A 102 2.05 8.91 -12.16
CA ILE A 102 1.58 8.56 -10.81
C ILE A 102 1.02 9.81 -10.08
N GLY A 103 1.46 11.02 -10.47
CA GLY A 103 1.27 12.26 -9.72
C GLY A 103 0.10 13.13 -10.16
N VAL A 104 -1.11 12.88 -9.64
CA VAL A 104 -2.17 13.92 -9.53
C VAL A 104 -2.13 14.62 -8.17
N GLU A 105 -1.57 13.99 -7.12
CA GLU A 105 -1.56 14.54 -5.75
C GLU A 105 -0.17 14.74 -5.14
N SER A 106 0.87 14.11 -5.67
CA SER A 106 2.25 14.27 -5.17
C SER A 106 3.03 15.18 -6.09
N ARG A 107 3.34 16.40 -5.64
CA ARG A 107 4.38 17.24 -6.27
C ARG A 107 5.68 16.43 -6.24
N VAL A 108 6.02 15.84 -7.37
CA VAL A 108 7.25 15.05 -7.46
C VAL A 108 8.42 16.03 -7.33
N ILE A 109 9.35 15.76 -6.42
CA ILE A 109 10.49 16.63 -6.06
C ILE A 109 11.60 16.49 -7.11
N TRP A 110 11.26 16.49 -8.39
CA TRP A 110 12.27 16.58 -9.44
C TRP A 110 12.25 18.04 -9.79
N SER A 111 13.08 18.83 -9.11
CA SER A 111 13.28 20.20 -9.52
C SER A 111 13.75 20.13 -10.98
N GLU A 112 12.92 20.56 -11.92
CA GLU A 112 13.24 20.58 -13.37
C GLU A 112 14.55 21.30 -13.68
N LYS A 113 15.06 22.07 -12.70
CA LYS A 113 16.29 22.85 -12.76
C LYS A 113 17.56 22.07 -12.43
N GLU A 114 17.47 20.89 -11.84
CA GLU A 114 18.65 20.11 -11.46
C GLU A 114 18.91 18.99 -12.47
N ASN A 115 19.94 19.17 -13.29
CA ASN A 115 20.53 18.13 -14.13
C ASN A 115 21.24 17.09 -13.24
N LEU A 116 20.47 16.36 -12.44
CA LEU A 116 20.97 15.28 -11.61
C LEU A 116 21.49 14.15 -12.51
N GLU A 117 22.72 13.71 -12.23
CA GLU A 117 23.30 12.54 -12.89
C GLU A 117 22.51 11.27 -12.55
N GLU A 118 22.56 10.28 -13.45
CA GLU A 118 21.89 8.99 -13.29
C GLU A 118 22.14 8.34 -11.92
N LYS A 119 23.38 8.45 -11.44
CA LYS A 119 23.87 7.86 -10.18
C LYS A 119 23.13 8.38 -8.95
N ASP A 120 22.68 9.63 -8.98
CA ASP A 120 22.00 10.29 -7.87
C ASP A 120 20.47 10.18 -8.01
N LEU A 121 20.01 10.24 -9.26
CA LEU A 121 18.61 10.17 -9.64
C LEU A 121 17.98 8.81 -9.29
N LEU A 122 18.68 7.71 -9.57
CA LEU A 122 18.13 6.37 -9.46
C LEU A 122 17.81 5.96 -8.00
N PRO A 123 18.69 6.20 -6.99
CA PRO A 123 18.35 5.99 -5.59
C PRO A 123 17.18 6.84 -5.09
N ILE A 124 17.09 8.10 -5.53
CA ILE A 124 15.99 9.02 -5.17
C ILE A 124 14.66 8.49 -5.73
N ALA A 125 14.66 8.11 -6.99
CA ALA A 125 13.50 7.51 -7.65
C ALA A 125 13.06 6.23 -6.95
N ALA A 126 14.00 5.33 -6.66
CA ALA A 126 13.73 4.07 -5.98
C ALA A 126 13.11 4.32 -4.60
N GLN A 127 13.67 5.21 -3.78
CA GLN A 127 13.10 5.55 -2.47
C GLN A 127 11.68 6.11 -2.58
N TRP A 128 11.45 7.03 -3.53
CA TRP A 128 10.15 7.64 -3.73
C TRP A 128 9.10 6.59 -4.14
N LEU A 129 9.43 5.73 -5.10
CA LEU A 129 8.56 4.64 -5.57
C LEU A 129 8.26 3.65 -4.45
N TRP A 130 9.26 3.28 -3.65
CA TRP A 130 9.08 2.38 -2.50
C TRP A 130 8.16 2.97 -1.45
N ARG A 131 8.28 4.27 -1.17
CA ARG A 131 7.36 4.99 -0.28
C ARG A 131 5.95 5.00 -0.83
N TYR A 132 5.78 5.30 -2.11
CA TYR A 132 4.47 5.29 -2.76
C TYR A 132 3.82 3.89 -2.71
N ALA A 133 4.59 2.84 -3.03
CA ALA A 133 4.15 1.46 -2.88
C ALA A 133 3.71 1.17 -1.43
N GLY A 134 4.45 1.71 -0.46
CA GLY A 134 4.10 1.64 0.95
C GLY A 134 2.75 2.30 1.27
N GLN A 135 2.50 3.50 0.74
CA GLN A 135 1.21 4.20 0.90
C GLN A 135 0.03 3.40 0.35
N ARG A 136 0.27 2.65 -0.73
CA ARG A 136 -0.71 1.73 -1.32
C ARG A 136 -0.82 0.40 -0.59
N GLY A 137 0.05 0.12 0.38
CA GLY A 137 0.06 -1.13 1.15
C GLY A 137 0.74 -2.30 0.44
N TYR A 138 1.57 -2.04 -0.57
CA TYR A 138 2.29 -3.08 -1.31
C TYR A 138 3.54 -3.57 -0.59
N GLU A 139 3.77 -4.87 -0.69
CA GLU A 139 4.97 -5.57 -0.27
C GLU A 139 5.89 -5.78 -1.46
N LEU A 140 7.08 -5.18 -1.39
CA LEU A 140 8.10 -5.31 -2.41
C LEU A 140 9.09 -6.39 -1.95
N LYS A 141 8.99 -7.55 -2.60
CA LYS A 141 9.92 -8.67 -2.41
C LYS A 141 11.09 -8.50 -3.37
N ASP A 142 12.30 -8.80 -2.90
CA ASP A 142 13.55 -8.78 -3.67
C ASP A 142 13.92 -7.40 -4.26
N PRO A 143 14.42 -6.47 -3.43
CA PRO A 143 14.87 -5.18 -3.91
C PRO A 143 16.00 -5.31 -4.94
N SER A 144 15.75 -4.78 -6.13
CA SER A 144 16.77 -4.53 -7.14
C SER A 144 16.82 -3.03 -7.42
N PHE A 145 18.03 -2.49 -7.41
CA PHE A 145 18.31 -1.07 -7.65
C PHE A 145 18.94 -0.84 -9.03
N LYS A 146 18.81 -1.81 -9.94
CA LYS A 146 19.20 -1.63 -11.34
C LYS A 146 18.13 -0.77 -12.03
N LEU A 147 18.55 0.04 -13.00
CA LEU A 147 17.65 0.92 -13.76
C LEU A 147 16.40 0.18 -14.27
N GLU A 148 16.58 -0.98 -14.89
CA GLU A 148 15.48 -1.82 -15.40
C GLU A 148 14.44 -2.18 -14.33
N ALA A 149 14.89 -2.55 -13.13
CA ALA A 149 13.99 -2.93 -12.04
C ALA A 149 13.23 -1.72 -11.48
N VAL A 150 13.89 -0.57 -11.38
CA VAL A 150 13.25 0.67 -10.92
C VAL A 150 12.25 1.19 -11.95
N CYS A 151 12.57 1.12 -13.25
CA CYS A 151 11.63 1.42 -14.33
C CYS A 151 10.42 0.49 -14.32
N SER A 152 10.63 -0.82 -14.13
CA SER A 152 9.54 -1.80 -14.06
C SER A 152 8.62 -1.49 -12.88
N LEU A 153 9.17 -1.19 -11.71
CA LEU A 153 8.39 -0.77 -10.54
C LEU A 153 7.62 0.53 -10.80
N ALA A 154 8.22 1.50 -11.48
CA ALA A 154 7.55 2.75 -11.83
C ALA A 154 6.35 2.51 -12.74
N LEU A 155 6.48 1.63 -13.73
CA LEU A 155 5.38 1.27 -14.62
C LEU A 155 4.28 0.47 -13.92
N ASP A 156 4.65 -0.49 -13.07
CA ASP A 156 3.68 -1.26 -12.27
C ASP A 156 2.82 -0.33 -11.42
N LEU A 157 3.45 0.66 -10.77
CA LEU A 157 2.77 1.65 -9.95
C LEU A 157 1.99 2.69 -10.77
N SER A 158 2.45 3.06 -11.97
CA SER A 158 1.70 3.98 -12.85
C SER A 158 0.43 3.35 -13.39
N LEU A 159 0.53 2.11 -13.89
CA LEU A 159 -0.63 1.34 -14.35
C LEU A 159 -1.64 1.16 -13.22
N GLU A 160 -1.16 0.86 -12.01
CA GLU A 160 -2.02 0.73 -10.84
C GLU A 160 -2.72 2.05 -10.48
N ALA A 161 -2.00 3.17 -10.52
CA ALA A 161 -2.59 4.49 -10.29
C ALA A 161 -3.72 4.80 -11.29
N GLU A 162 -3.55 4.43 -12.56
CA GLU A 162 -4.58 4.59 -13.60
C GLU A 162 -5.81 3.70 -13.36
N THR A 163 -5.61 2.45 -12.89
CA THR A 163 -6.74 1.55 -12.58
C THR A 163 -7.65 2.11 -11.48
N PHE A 164 -7.09 2.80 -10.49
CA PHE A 164 -7.90 3.42 -9.44
C PHE A 164 -8.74 4.59 -9.94
N LEU A 165 -8.18 5.41 -10.82
CA LEU A 165 -8.90 6.54 -11.42
C LEU A 165 -10.07 6.05 -12.29
N SER A 166 -9.85 4.97 -13.05
CA SER A 166 -10.85 4.41 -13.96
C SER A 166 -11.90 3.55 -13.25
N GLY A 167 -11.54 2.92 -12.13
CA GLY A 167 -12.34 1.87 -11.50
C GLY A 167 -13.12 2.25 -10.23
N SER A 168 -12.88 3.40 -9.61
CA SER A 168 -13.37 3.62 -8.23
C SER A 168 -14.03 4.97 -7.94
N ARG A 169 -15.19 5.20 -8.57
CA ARG A 169 -16.41 5.59 -7.81
C ARG A 169 -17.17 4.35 -7.33
N MET A 170 -16.47 3.24 -7.07
CA MET A 170 -17.06 2.19 -6.26
C MET A 170 -17.14 2.74 -4.84
N VAL A 171 -18.32 3.29 -4.56
CA VAL A 171 -18.82 3.60 -3.23
C VAL A 171 -18.41 2.44 -2.34
N ARG A 172 -17.31 2.63 -1.60
CA ARG A 172 -16.93 1.73 -0.53
C ARG A 172 -18.20 1.63 0.30
N PRO A 173 -18.83 0.45 0.44
CA PRO A 173 -20.01 0.33 1.29
C PRO A 173 -19.62 0.99 2.60
N PRO A 174 -20.45 1.92 3.13
CA PRO A 174 -20.10 2.69 4.31
C PRO A 174 -19.56 1.69 5.31
N ARG A 175 -18.26 1.82 5.65
CA ARG A 175 -17.69 0.98 6.69
C ARG A 175 -18.67 1.17 7.84
N PRO A 176 -19.26 0.08 8.40
CA PRO A 176 -20.15 0.22 9.53
C PRO A 176 -19.40 1.11 10.49
N HIS A 177 -20.04 2.21 10.85
CA HIS A 177 -19.47 3.23 11.72
C HIS A 177 -19.14 2.45 12.99
N VAL A 178 -17.89 1.97 13.11
CA VAL A 178 -17.34 1.57 14.37
C VAL A 178 -17.30 2.91 15.06
N GLN A 179 -18.37 3.18 15.81
CA GLN A 179 -18.37 4.29 16.74
C GLN A 179 -17.02 4.18 17.44
N PRO A 180 -16.21 5.25 17.47
CA PRO A 180 -15.07 5.23 18.35
C PRO A 180 -15.66 4.78 19.68
N MET A 181 -15.26 3.59 20.16
CA MET A 181 -15.53 3.26 21.54
C MET A 181 -14.93 4.44 22.24
N SER A 182 -15.82 5.28 22.79
CA SER A 182 -15.47 6.33 23.70
C SER A 182 -14.44 5.67 24.59
N LEU A 183 -13.19 6.13 24.47
CA LEU A 183 -12.16 5.82 25.43
C LEU A 183 -12.66 6.53 26.69
N VAL A 184 -13.64 5.89 27.34
CA VAL A 184 -14.07 6.23 28.68
C VAL A 184 -12.75 6.23 29.42
N PRO A 185 -12.31 7.39 29.93
CA PRO A 185 -11.04 7.48 30.61
C PRO A 185 -11.11 6.41 31.68
N ARG A 186 -10.28 5.36 31.53
CA ARG A 186 -10.09 4.38 32.59
C ARG A 186 -9.48 5.20 33.71
N LYS A 187 -10.35 5.64 34.64
CA LYS A 187 -9.94 6.30 35.86
C LYS A 187 -8.85 5.40 36.44
N SER A 188 -7.64 5.93 36.52
CA SER A 188 -6.53 5.30 37.22
C SER A 188 -7.07 4.91 38.59
N CYS A 189 -7.17 3.60 38.86
CA CYS A 189 -7.48 3.19 40.21
C CYS A 189 -6.35 3.72 41.09
N CYS A 190 -6.70 4.44 42.14
CA CYS A 190 -5.79 5.20 43.00
C CYS A 190 -4.82 4.35 43.84
N GLY A 191 -4.62 3.07 43.50
CA GLY A 191 -3.65 2.19 44.15
C GLY A 191 -3.94 1.88 45.62
N CYS A 192 -5.06 2.34 46.18
CA CYS A 192 -5.49 1.98 47.52
C CYS A 192 -6.50 0.82 47.46
N CYS A 193 -6.08 -0.32 47.99
CA CYS A 193 -6.89 -1.50 48.23
C CYS A 193 -8.14 -1.15 49.06
N SER A 194 -9.26 -1.86 48.78
CA SER A 194 -10.56 -1.88 49.49
C SER A 194 -11.69 -0.94 49.03
N CYS A 195 -11.77 -0.54 47.75
CA CYS A 195 -13.02 0.02 47.22
C CYS A 195 -13.94 -1.09 46.66
N ASN A 196 -15.22 -1.06 47.08
CA ASN A 196 -16.30 -2.01 46.72
C ASN A 196 -16.68 -2.02 45.21
N CYS A 197 -15.90 -1.37 44.35
CA CYS A 197 -16.18 -1.14 42.93
C CYS A 197 -15.96 -2.38 42.05
N HIS A 198 -15.49 -3.50 42.63
CA HIS A 198 -15.20 -4.77 41.92
C HIS A 198 -16.04 -5.96 42.41
N LYS A 199 -17.12 -5.75 43.17
CA LYS A 199 -18.07 -6.85 43.44
C LYS A 199 -18.73 -7.26 42.13
N THR A 200 -18.21 -8.32 41.51
CA THR A 200 -18.84 -9.01 40.39
C THR A 200 -20.26 -9.39 40.78
N PRO A 201 -21.29 -8.98 40.02
CA PRO A 201 -22.62 -9.52 40.23
C PRO A 201 -22.59 -10.97 39.73
N THR A 202 -22.50 -11.92 40.66
CA THR A 202 -22.91 -13.31 40.43
C THR A 202 -24.40 -13.30 40.10
N ARG A 203 -24.71 -13.32 38.81
CA ARG A 203 -26.07 -13.48 38.30
C ARG A 203 -26.20 -14.91 37.77
N ASP A 204 -26.54 -15.81 38.67
CA ASP A 204 -27.22 -17.05 38.32
C ASP A 204 -28.62 -16.70 37.83
N SER A 205 -28.97 -17.16 36.62
CA SER A 205 -30.17 -17.96 36.36
C SER A 205 -30.57 -17.99 34.88
N SER A 206 -30.82 -19.22 34.43
CA SER A 206 -31.94 -19.69 33.60
C SER A 206 -31.99 -19.33 32.10
N LEU A 207 -31.68 -20.36 31.30
CA LEU A 207 -32.45 -20.89 30.17
C LEU A 207 -33.56 -19.98 29.60
N SER A 208 -33.41 -19.61 28.32
CA SER A 208 -34.53 -19.62 27.39
C SER A 208 -34.02 -19.88 25.98
N SER A 209 -34.44 -21.01 25.44
CA SER A 209 -34.36 -21.38 24.03
C SER A 209 -35.17 -20.39 23.19
N ASP A 210 -34.58 -19.83 22.14
CA ASP A 210 -35.41 -19.53 20.98
C ASP A 210 -34.68 -19.68 19.65
N ARG A 211 -35.33 -20.44 18.77
CA ARG A 211 -34.88 -20.84 17.45
C ARG A 211 -35.13 -19.67 16.50
N ARG A 212 -34.09 -19.16 15.83
CA ARG A 212 -34.28 -18.43 14.57
C ARG A 212 -33.48 -19.06 13.44
N ARG A 213 -34.25 -19.75 12.60
CA ARG A 213 -33.92 -20.25 11.27
C ARG A 213 -33.37 -19.14 10.37
N GLY A 214 -32.39 -19.51 9.56
CA GLY A 214 -32.42 -19.28 8.11
C GLY A 214 -32.30 -17.84 7.64
N GLY A 215 -31.10 -17.47 7.21
CA GLY A 215 -30.87 -16.26 6.44
C GLY A 215 -29.51 -16.28 5.77
N TRP A 216 -29.28 -17.23 4.87
CA TRP A 216 -28.17 -17.12 3.92
C TRP A 216 -28.43 -15.87 3.07
N GLN A 217 -27.67 -14.81 3.30
CA GLN A 217 -27.66 -13.65 2.43
C GLN A 217 -27.00 -14.04 1.10
N VAL A 218 -27.84 -14.53 0.19
CA VAL A 218 -27.46 -14.86 -1.17
C VAL A 218 -27.03 -13.58 -1.89
N PHE A 219 -25.77 -13.58 -2.34
CA PHE A 219 -25.11 -12.57 -3.15
C PHE A 219 -26.00 -12.05 -4.31
N GLY A 220 -26.50 -10.83 -4.18
CA GLY A 220 -27.34 -10.17 -5.21
C GLY A 220 -26.63 -9.85 -6.53
N TRP A 221 -25.34 -10.16 -6.66
CA TRP A 221 -24.54 -9.77 -7.83
C TRP A 221 -24.54 -10.86 -8.90
N VAL A 222 -24.81 -12.12 -8.51
CA VAL A 222 -24.84 -13.26 -9.47
C VAL A 222 -26.08 -13.19 -10.38
N LYS A 223 -27.18 -12.55 -9.96
CA LYS A 223 -28.36 -12.33 -10.83
C LYS A 223 -28.09 -11.41 -12.02
N LYS A 224 -27.04 -10.59 -12.00
CA LYS A 224 -26.71 -9.68 -13.12
C LYS A 224 -25.83 -10.33 -14.20
N LEU A 225 -25.24 -11.49 -13.94
CA LEU A 225 -24.44 -12.22 -14.94
C LEU A 225 -25.27 -13.16 -15.82
N ALA A 226 -26.55 -13.41 -15.49
CA ALA A 226 -27.42 -14.27 -16.27
C ALA A 226 -27.99 -13.63 -17.55
N PHE A 227 -27.83 -12.31 -17.73
CA PHE A 227 -28.42 -11.57 -18.87
C PHE A 227 -27.48 -11.40 -20.08
N TRP A 228 -26.26 -11.94 -20.04
CA TRP A 228 -25.27 -11.75 -21.12
C TRP A 228 -25.05 -12.94 -22.04
N ARG A 229 -25.87 -14.00 -21.94
CA ARG A 229 -25.81 -15.13 -22.88
C ARG A 229 -27.04 -15.19 -23.77
N ARG A 230 -26.82 -14.80 -25.04
CA ARG A 230 -27.44 -15.29 -26.29
C ARG A 230 -28.05 -14.16 -27.17
N ARG A 231 -27.19 -13.33 -27.77
CA ARG A 231 -27.40 -12.91 -29.16
C ARG A 231 -26.76 -13.96 -30.05
N ARG A 232 -27.57 -14.81 -30.69
CA ARG A 232 -27.16 -15.51 -31.90
C ARG A 232 -27.46 -14.55 -33.05
N ALA A 233 -26.41 -14.00 -33.63
CA ALA A 233 -26.43 -13.64 -35.03
C ALA A 233 -26.17 -14.93 -35.81
N SER A 234 -27.08 -15.28 -36.71
CA SER A 234 -26.76 -16.11 -37.86
C SER A 234 -27.67 -15.67 -38.98
N ASP A 235 -27.04 -15.13 -40.00
CA ASP A 235 -27.58 -14.75 -41.29
C ASP A 235 -28.20 -15.94 -42.01
N ASP A 236 -29.26 -15.67 -42.78
CA ASP A 236 -29.72 -16.36 -43.99
C ASP A 236 -31.09 -15.72 -44.35
N ALA A 237 -31.46 -15.38 -45.58
CA ALA A 237 -30.82 -15.47 -46.87
C ALA A 237 -31.53 -14.49 -47.83
N SER A 238 -30.79 -14.15 -48.88
CA SER A 238 -31.06 -13.24 -49.98
C SER A 238 -32.45 -13.32 -50.61
N SER A 239 -33.02 -12.16 -50.90
CA SER A 239 -34.05 -11.97 -51.94
C SER A 239 -33.63 -10.80 -52.82
N ILE A 240 -33.09 -11.10 -54.00
CA ILE A 240 -33.01 -10.12 -55.08
C ILE A 240 -33.62 -10.75 -56.32
N SER A 241 -34.80 -10.25 -56.67
CA SER A 241 -35.46 -10.51 -57.94
C SER A 241 -34.93 -9.51 -58.95
N THR A 242 -34.41 -9.99 -60.07
CA THR A 242 -34.26 -9.16 -61.28
C THR A 242 -34.84 -9.92 -62.46
N LEU A 243 -35.94 -9.36 -62.92
CA LEU A 243 -36.78 -9.70 -64.04
C LEU A 243 -36.27 -8.86 -65.22
N MET A 244 -35.90 -9.49 -66.33
CA MET A 244 -35.79 -8.86 -67.65
C MET A 244 -36.11 -9.93 -68.71
N ASP A 245 -37.20 -9.67 -69.43
CA ASP A 245 -37.57 -10.21 -70.74
C ASP A 245 -36.61 -9.70 -71.83
N ASP A 246 -36.26 -10.58 -72.78
CA ASP A 246 -36.28 -10.44 -74.26
C ASP A 246 -35.41 -11.51 -74.93
#